data_AF-A0A485AKD1-F1
#
_entry.id   AF-A0A485AKD1-F1
#
_cell.length_a   1.000
_cell.length_b   1.000
_cell.length_c   1.000
_cell.angle_alpha   90.00
_cell.angle_beta   90.00
_cell.angle_gamma   90.00
#
_symmetry.space_group_name_H-M   'P 1'
#
loop_
_entity.id
_entity.type
_entity.pdbx_description
1 polymer ?
#
loop_
_entity_poly.entity_id
_entity_poly.type
_entity_poly.pdbx_seq_one_letter_code
_entity_poly.pdbx_strand_id
1 'polypeptide(L)'
;MAAPLRYALIALSWGLMLLIYLPLIPAAGLLLSPASSLSHWLRLFADPQLPQAILATLVSTLIGVGGALLLALLVIATPLALCPLAASCLSAAVAISPSARRLRHLRPAAFCRRR
;
A
#
# COMPACT_ATOMS: atom_id res chain seq x y z
N MET A 1 21.39 -16.42 -32.55
CA MET A 1 20.28 -17.41 -32.44
C MET A 1 19.73 -17.42 -31.01
N ALA A 2 19.05 -16.34 -30.57
CA ALA A 2 18.48 -16.20 -29.22
C ALA A 2 16.96 -16.49 -29.16
N ALA A 3 16.43 -17.14 -30.20
CA ALA A 3 15.00 -17.44 -30.34
C ALA A 3 14.43 -18.26 -29.16
N PRO A 4 15.05 -19.36 -28.68
CA PRO A 4 14.42 -20.19 -27.65
C PRO A 4 14.31 -19.47 -26.29
N LEU A 5 15.32 -18.67 -25.92
CA LEU A 5 15.31 -17.90 -24.67
C LEU A 5 14.21 -16.83 -24.67
N ARG A 6 13.99 -16.18 -25.81
CA ARG A 6 12.93 -15.17 -25.95
C ARG A 6 11.55 -15.78 -25.73
N TYR A 7 11.26 -16.96 -26.29
CA TYR A 7 9.98 -17.64 -26.07
C TYR A 7 9.81 -18.12 -24.62
N ALA A 8 10.88 -18.61 -23.99
CA ALA A 8 10.84 -19.00 -22.58
C ALA A 8 10.55 -17.80 -21.66
N LEU A 9 11.18 -16.64 -21.89
CA LEU A 9 10.93 -15.41 -21.12
C LEU A 9 9.51 -14.87 -21.35
N ILE A 10 8.98 -14.98 -22.57
CA ILE A 10 7.60 -14.59 -22.88
C ILE A 10 6.63 -15.51 -22.12
N ALA A 11 6.82 -16.83 -22.17
CA ALA A 11 5.98 -17.79 -21.46
C ALA A 11 6.03 -17.57 -19.93
N LEU A 12 7.22 -17.30 -19.38
CA LEU A 12 7.40 -16.95 -17.97
C LEU A 12 6.64 -15.65 -17.60
N SER A 13 6.76 -14.61 -18.43
CA SER A 13 6.07 -13.33 -18.22
C SER A 13 4.55 -13.49 -18.23
N TRP A 14 4.02 -14.28 -19.18
CA TRP A 14 2.61 -14.63 -19.22
C TRP A 14 2.17 -15.45 -18.01
N GLY A 15 2.98 -16.42 -17.59
CA GLY A 15 2.73 -17.21 -16.38
C GLY A 15 2.69 -16.36 -15.12
N LEU A 16 3.61 -15.38 -14.99
CA LEU A 16 3.63 -14.45 -13.86
C LEU A 16 2.42 -13.51 -13.87
N MET A 17 2.05 -12.97 -15.05
CA MET A 17 0.83 -12.18 -15.18
C MET A 17 -0.40 -12.99 -14.80
N LEU A 18 -0.53 -14.22 -15.31
CA LEU A 18 -1.62 -15.10 -14.94
C LEU A 18 -1.63 -15.38 -13.44
N LEU A 19 -0.47 -15.61 -12.81
CA LEU A 19 -0.35 -15.86 -11.38
C LEU A 19 -0.80 -14.66 -10.54
N ILE A 20 -0.43 -13.44 -10.95
CA ILE A 20 -0.85 -12.19 -10.28
C ILE A 20 -2.37 -11.98 -10.41
N TYR A 21 -2.94 -12.29 -11.57
CA TYR A 21 -4.38 -12.10 -11.83
C TYR A 21 -5.26 -13.30 -11.47
N LEU A 22 -4.69 -14.47 -11.23
CA LEU A 22 -5.41 -15.70 -10.86
C LEU A 22 -6.38 -15.51 -9.67
N PRO A 23 -6.00 -14.85 -8.55
CA PRO A 23 -6.93 -14.62 -7.45
C PRO A 23 -8.08 -13.66 -7.81
N LEU A 24 -7.97 -12.91 -8.90
CA LEU A 24 -9.02 -11.99 -9.35
C LEU A 24 -10.18 -12.72 -10.04
N ILE A 25 -9.94 -13.90 -10.61
CA ILE A 25 -10.97 -14.73 -11.27
C ILE A 25 -12.11 -15.14 -10.30
N PRO A 26 -11.83 -15.75 -9.12
CA PRO A 26 -12.90 -16.09 -8.18
C PRO A 26 -13.58 -14.83 -7.62
N ALA A 27 -12.84 -13.74 -7.38
CA ALA A 27 -13.41 -12.48 -6.92
C ALA A 27 -14.39 -11.89 -7.96
N ALA A 28 -14.02 -11.88 -9.24
CA ALA A 28 -14.88 -11.42 -10.33
C ALA A 28 -16.13 -12.29 -10.47
N GLY A 29 -16.01 -13.61 -10.32
CA GLY A 29 -17.15 -14.53 -10.35
C GLY A 29 -18.19 -14.24 -9.26
N LEU A 30 -17.76 -13.93 -8.04
CA LEU A 30 -18.64 -13.55 -6.94
C LEU A 30 -19.31 -12.19 -7.16
N LEU A 31 -18.60 -11.25 -7.80
CA LEU A 31 -19.12 -9.90 -8.09
C LEU A 31 -20.06 -9.86 -9.31
N LEU A 32 -20.01 -10.84 -10.20
CA LEU A 32 -20.86 -10.89 -11.40
C LEU A 32 -22.35 -11.00 -11.06
N SER A 33 -22.70 -11.78 -10.04
CA SER A 33 -24.09 -12.00 -9.60
C SER A 33 -24.79 -10.71 -9.10
N PRO A 34 -24.20 -9.92 -8.18
CA PRO A 34 -24.80 -8.64 -7.80
C PRO A 34 -24.69 -7.59 -8.93
N ALA A 35 -23.65 -7.63 -9.77
CA ALA A 35 -23.44 -6.67 -10.84
C ALA A 35 -24.50 -6.73 -11.96
N SER A 36 -25.13 -7.90 -12.18
CA SER A 36 -26.20 -8.04 -13.19
C SER A 36 -27.56 -7.49 -12.75
N SER A 37 -27.71 -7.06 -11.49
CA SER A 37 -28.99 -6.61 -10.93
C SER A 37 -29.06 -5.08 -10.83
N LEU A 38 -29.95 -4.46 -11.62
CA LEU A 38 -30.17 -3.01 -11.59
C LEU A 38 -30.66 -2.50 -10.22
N SER A 39 -31.45 -3.30 -9.50
CA SER A 39 -31.92 -2.95 -8.15
C SER A 39 -30.78 -2.86 -7.13
N HIS A 40 -29.74 -3.69 -7.25
CA HIS A 40 -28.56 -3.59 -6.38
C HIS A 40 -27.76 -2.32 -6.66
N TRP A 41 -27.64 -1.91 -7.92
CA TRP A 41 -26.98 -0.65 -8.28
C TRP A 41 -27.71 0.57 -7.74
N LEU A 42 -29.03 0.64 -7.91
CA LEU A 42 -29.83 1.75 -7.38
C LEU A 42 -29.70 1.86 -5.85
N ARG A 43 -29.66 0.72 -5.16
CA ARG A 43 -29.49 0.69 -3.70
C ARG A 43 -28.11 1.15 -3.27
N LEU A 44 -27.06 0.73 -3.98
CA LEU A 44 -25.68 1.14 -3.72
C LEU A 44 -25.47 2.65 -3.93
N PHE A 45 -26.10 3.25 -4.94
CA PHE A 45 -26.03 4.70 -5.16
C PHE A 45 -26.93 5.52 -4.25
N ALA A 46 -27.98 4.90 -3.67
CA ALA A 46 -28.79 5.54 -2.65
C ALA A 46 -28.04 5.67 -1.31
N ASP A 47 -26.93 4.94 -1.13
CA ASP A 47 -26.13 5.01 0.09
C ASP A 47 -25.24 6.27 0.12
N PRO A 48 -25.46 7.21 1.07
CA PRO A 48 -24.69 8.46 1.16
C PRO A 48 -23.21 8.24 1.54
N GLN A 49 -22.90 7.06 2.09
CA GLN A 49 -21.55 6.71 2.54
C GLN A 49 -20.60 6.41 1.37
N LEU A 50 -21.11 5.98 0.22
CA LEU A 50 -20.30 5.66 -0.96
C LEU A 50 -19.55 6.89 -1.50
N PRO A 51 -20.21 8.02 -1.86
CA PRO A 51 -19.50 9.21 -2.32
C PRO A 51 -18.55 9.77 -1.25
N GLN A 52 -18.93 9.70 0.03
CA GLN A 52 -18.07 10.13 1.13
C GLN A 52 -16.79 9.29 1.24
N ALA A 53 -16.89 7.96 1.11
CA ALA A 53 -15.74 7.07 1.16
C ALA A 53 -14.80 7.26 -0.05
N ILE A 54 -15.36 7.48 -1.25
CA ILE A 54 -14.57 7.80 -2.44
C ILE A 54 -13.83 9.12 -2.24
N LEU A 55 -14.52 10.17 -1.79
CA LEU A 55 -13.89 11.47 -1.55
C LEU A 55 -12.80 11.37 -0.48
N ALA A 56 -13.05 10.67 0.63
CA ALA A 56 -12.05 10.47 1.68
C ALA A 56 -10.80 9.74 1.15
N THR A 57 -11.00 8.68 0.37
CA THR A 57 -9.90 7.91 -0.25
C THR A 57 -9.14 8.77 -1.25
N LEU A 58 -9.85 9.54 -2.07
CA LEU A 58 -9.25 10.42 -3.08
C LEU A 58 -8.42 11.53 -2.41
N VAL A 59 -8.99 12.21 -1.41
CA VAL A 59 -8.30 13.27 -0.67
C VAL A 59 -7.09 12.71 0.07
N SER A 60 -7.22 11.57 0.76
CA SER A 60 -6.10 10.94 1.46
C SER A 60 -5.00 10.49 0.49
N THR A 61 -5.37 9.89 -0.64
CA THR A 61 -4.41 9.46 -1.66
C THR A 61 -3.71 10.65 -2.30
N LEU A 62 -4.44 11.73 -2.61
CA LEU A 62 -3.86 12.94 -3.20
C LEU A 62 -2.86 13.60 -2.24
N ILE A 63 -3.21 13.69 -0.95
CA ILE A 63 -2.30 14.22 0.07
C ILE A 63 -1.09 13.28 0.25
N GLY A 64 -1.31 11.97 0.30
CA GLY A 64 -0.23 10.99 0.47
C GLY A 64 0.73 10.96 -0.71
N VAL A 65 0.22 10.85 -1.94
CA VAL A 65 1.01 10.82 -3.17
C VAL A 65 1.63 12.18 -3.45
N GLY A 66 0.88 13.27 -3.27
CA GLY A 66 1.39 14.63 -3.44
C GLY A 66 2.51 14.94 -2.43
N GLY A 67 2.32 14.59 -1.16
CA GLY A 67 3.35 14.72 -0.13
C GLY A 67 4.59 13.87 -0.44
N ALA A 68 4.42 12.62 -0.85
CA ALA A 68 5.54 11.75 -1.23
C ALA A 68 6.31 12.29 -2.45
N LEU A 69 5.61 12.82 -3.45
CA LEU A 69 6.21 13.43 -4.64
C LEU A 69 7.01 14.69 -4.28
N LEU A 70 6.44 15.58 -3.46
CA LEU A 70 7.13 16.78 -3.00
C LEU A 70 8.38 16.44 -2.17
N LEU A 71 8.29 15.45 -1.27
CA LEU A 71 9.45 14.97 -0.52
C LEU A 71 10.51 14.36 -1.45
N ALA A 72 10.12 13.55 -2.43
CA ALA A 72 11.06 12.98 -3.40
C ALA A 72 11.78 14.07 -4.20
N LEU A 73 11.05 15.10 -4.65
CA LEU A 73 11.64 16.24 -5.36
C LEU A 73 12.59 17.05 -4.47
N LEU A 74 12.23 17.28 -3.21
CA LEU A 74 13.09 17.98 -2.25
C LEU A 74 14.40 17.22 -1.98
N VAL A 75 14.32 15.90 -1.81
CA VAL A 75 15.48 15.00 -1.64
C VAL A 75 16.45 15.12 -2.82
N ILE A 76 15.91 15.14 -4.05
CA ILE A 76 16.72 15.27 -5.27
C ILE A 76 17.31 16.68 -5.40
N ALA A 77 16.52 17.72 -5.10
CA ALA A 77 16.91 19.12 -5.29
C ALA A 77 17.89 19.64 -4.22
N THR A 78 17.88 19.07 -3.01
CA THR A 78 18.68 19.56 -1.87
C THR A 78 19.50 18.44 -1.21
N PRO A 79 20.58 17.96 -1.85
CA PRO A 79 21.36 16.84 -1.34
C PRO A 79 22.10 17.15 -0.02
N LEU A 80 22.36 18.42 0.30
CA LEU A 80 23.15 18.81 1.50
C LEU A 80 22.30 19.09 2.76
N ALA A 81 20.99 19.31 2.63
CA ALA A 81 20.09 19.65 3.75
C ALA A 81 19.36 18.43 4.37
N LEU A 82 19.52 17.24 3.78
CA LEU A 82 18.71 16.07 4.11
C LEU A 82 19.27 15.21 5.25
N CYS A 83 20.52 15.42 5.68
CA CYS A 83 21.17 14.59 6.71
C CYS A 83 20.39 14.56 8.05
N PRO A 84 19.85 15.67 8.60
CA PRO A 84 19.06 15.63 9.84
C PRO A 84 17.56 15.28 9.64
N LEU A 85 17.00 15.55 8.45
CA LEU A 85 15.57 15.31 8.17
C LEU A 85 15.28 13.84 7.82
N ALA A 86 16.20 13.17 7.10
CA ALA A 86 16.08 11.73 6.81
C ALA A 86 16.07 10.88 8.09
N ALA A 87 16.92 11.21 9.07
CA ALA A 87 16.96 10.53 10.37
C ALA A 87 15.65 10.71 11.17
N SER A 88 15.04 11.89 11.08
CA SER A 88 13.79 12.22 11.77
C SER A 88 12.57 11.55 11.11
N CYS A 89 12.51 11.52 9.77
CA CYS A 89 11.43 10.85 9.02
C CYS A 89 11.46 9.32 9.18
N LEU A 90 12.65 8.70 9.24
CA LEU A 90 12.77 7.26 9.50
C LEU A 90 12.23 6.89 10.90
N SER A 91 12.52 7.72 11.91
CA SER A 91 12.01 7.53 13.28
C SER A 91 10.48 7.70 13.36
N ALA A 92 9.93 8.68 12.63
CA ALA A 92 8.48 8.89 12.58
C ALA A 92 7.74 7.75 11.86
N ALA A 93 8.30 7.24 10.74
CA ALA A 93 7.75 6.10 10.02
C ALA A 93 7.73 4.81 10.88
N VAL A 94 8.77 4.59 11.69
CA VAL A 94 8.81 3.48 12.66
C VAL A 94 7.81 3.67 13.81
N ALA A 95 7.54 4.90 14.23
CA ALA A 95 6.57 5.19 15.30
C ALA A 95 5.10 4.96 14.88
N ILE A 96 4.79 5.11 13.60
CA ILE A 96 3.45 4.88 13.03
C ILE A 96 3.20 3.39 12.74
N SER A 97 4.25 2.56 12.68
CA SER A 97 4.11 1.10 12.57
C SER A 97 3.52 0.49 13.85
N PRO A 98 2.31 -0.13 13.80
CA PRO A 98 1.66 -0.71 14.98
C PRO A 98 2.44 -1.90 15.58
N SER A 99 3.38 -2.49 14.81
CA SER A 99 4.23 -3.61 15.22
C SER A 99 5.23 -3.23 16.31
N ALA A 100 5.70 -1.98 16.36
CA ALA A 100 6.67 -1.51 17.36
C ALA A 100 6.03 -1.16 18.71
N ARG A 101 4.69 -1.03 18.76
CA ARG A 101 3.95 -0.69 19.99
C ARG A 101 3.80 -1.90 20.94
N ARG A 102 3.83 -3.13 20.39
CA ARG A 102 3.72 -4.38 21.17
C ARG A 102 5.04 -4.80 21.86
N LEU A 103 6.20 -4.34 21.40
CA LEU A 103 7.49 -4.57 22.08
C LEU A 103 7.83 -3.54 23.16
N ARG A 104 7.17 -2.37 23.20
CA ARG A 104 7.39 -1.36 24.26
C ARG A 104 6.71 -1.69 25.58
N HIS A 105 5.68 -2.54 25.57
CA HIS A 105 5.05 -3.09 26.78
C HIS A 105 5.79 -4.30 27.37
N LEU A 106 6.76 -4.88 26.64
CA LEU A 106 7.63 -5.96 27.10
C LEU A 106 9.05 -5.46 27.34
N ARG A 107 9.20 -4.24 27.90
CA ARG A 107 10.45 -3.85 28.53
C ARG A 107 10.35 -4.15 30.02
N PRO A 108 10.99 -5.22 30.51
CA PRO A 108 11.00 -5.53 31.93
C PRO A 108 11.69 -4.39 32.67
N ALA A 109 11.00 -3.90 33.70
CA ALA A 109 11.60 -3.10 34.74
C ALA A 109 12.79 -3.86 35.33
N ALA A 110 13.93 -3.18 35.37
CA ALA A 110 15.03 -3.32 36.31
C ALA A 110 15.14 -4.65 37.09
N PHE A 111 16.18 -5.42 36.79
CA PHE A 111 16.91 -6.14 37.85
C PHE A 111 18.36 -5.70 37.86
N CYS A 112 18.59 -4.62 38.60
CA CYS A 112 19.92 -4.19 39.04
C CYS A 112 20.25 -4.95 40.34
N ARG A 113 21.13 -5.96 40.31
CA ARG A 113 21.84 -6.45 41.52
C ARG A 113 22.97 -7.44 41.21
N ARG A 114 24.21 -7.06 41.59
CA ARG A 114 25.37 -7.90 42.01
C ARG A 114 25.87 -8.93 40.97
N ARG A 115 27.13 -8.97 40.56
CA ARG A 115 28.43 -8.76 41.21
C ARG A 115 29.46 -8.53 40.11
#